data_AF-A0A7R8ZEE6-F1
#
_entry.id   AF-A0A7R8ZEE6-F1
#
_cell.length_a   1.000
_cell.length_b   1.000
_cell.length_c   1.000
_cell.angle_alpha   90.00
_cell.angle_beta   90.00
_cell.angle_gamma   90.00
#
_symmetry.space_group_name_H-M   'P 1'
#
loop_
_entity.id
_entity.type
_entity.pdbx_description
1 polymer ?
#
loop_
_entity_poly.entity_id
_entity_poly.type
_entity_poly.pdbx_seq_one_letter_code
_entity_poly.pdbx_strand_id
1 'polypeptide(L)'
;MSADWSIFERSDCYVFSRALPDIYRTSWHQVFSARTSEVIASHQMEISKMYPQEGWVEQDPVVILDAVKECIQRTVDKLREQDVEPGDIVAVGITNQRETTILWDSTTGKPLYNAVVWQDMRTSSTVDLLLESVPNKNQNYLKPLCGLPLSPYFSALKIRWLMDHVPEVQEAINRRHCLFGTVDSWLIWV
;
A
#
# COMPACT_ATOMS: atom_id res chain seq x y z
N MET A 1 -43.21 1.61 29.35
CA MET A 1 -41.88 1.06 29.04
C MET A 1 -41.31 1.92 27.93
N SER A 2 -40.49 2.89 28.33
CA SER A 2 -39.82 3.82 27.43
C SER A 2 -38.82 3.05 26.57
N ALA A 3 -38.84 3.27 25.27
CA ALA A 3 -37.69 2.96 24.44
C ALA A 3 -36.50 3.77 25.00
N ASP A 4 -35.46 3.05 25.39
CA ASP A 4 -34.23 3.63 25.89
C ASP A 4 -33.46 4.17 24.68
N TRP A 5 -33.47 5.49 24.52
CA TRP A 5 -32.79 6.20 23.42
C TRP A 5 -31.31 6.48 23.73
N SER A 6 -30.75 5.89 24.79
CA SER A 6 -29.35 6.07 25.20
C SER A 6 -28.32 5.39 24.27
N ILE A 7 -28.71 4.91 23.09
CA ILE A 7 -27.82 4.25 22.12
C ILE A 7 -27.10 5.26 21.21
N PHE A 8 -27.53 6.53 21.18
CA PHE A 8 -26.97 7.57 20.28
C PHE A 8 -26.23 8.71 21.01
N GLU A 9 -25.49 8.41 22.08
CA GLU A 9 -24.40 9.30 22.53
C GLU A 9 -23.18 9.07 21.62
N ARG A 10 -23.03 9.90 20.56
CA ARG A 10 -21.93 9.96 19.58
C ARG A 10 -21.14 8.65 19.43
N SER A 11 -21.50 7.89 18.42
CA SER A 11 -20.98 6.55 18.13
C SER A 11 -19.50 6.60 17.73
N ASP A 12 -18.56 6.63 18.69
CA ASP A 12 -17.14 6.52 18.32
C ASP A 12 -16.91 5.26 17.46
N CYS A 13 -16.47 5.44 16.21
CA CYS A 13 -16.22 4.36 15.26
C CYS A 13 -14.77 4.43 14.76
N TYR A 14 -14.12 3.28 14.59
CA TYR A 14 -12.79 3.21 13.98
C TYR A 14 -12.92 2.75 12.53
N VAL A 15 -12.19 3.40 11.64
CA VAL A 15 -12.03 2.94 10.27
C VAL A 15 -10.70 2.19 10.16
N PHE A 16 -10.73 1.04 9.51
CA PHE A 16 -9.54 0.34 9.09
C PHE A 16 -9.60 0.15 7.57
N SER A 17 -8.83 0.97 6.86
CA SER A 17 -8.57 0.77 5.44
C SER A 17 -7.49 -0.29 5.30
N ARG A 18 -7.91 -1.47 4.86
CA ARG A 18 -7.03 -2.62 4.66
C ARG A 18 -6.79 -2.84 3.18
N ALA A 19 -5.65 -2.38 2.68
CA ALA A 19 -5.04 -3.01 1.52
C ALA A 19 -4.42 -4.36 1.96
N LEU A 20 -5.28 -5.38 2.13
CA LEU A 20 -4.99 -6.85 2.11
C LEU A 20 -4.77 -7.62 3.45
N PRO A 21 -5.53 -8.72 3.69
CA PRO A 21 -5.05 -10.02 4.16
C PRO A 21 -5.00 -11.04 3.01
N ASP A 22 -3.88 -11.75 2.87
CA ASP A 22 -3.67 -13.09 2.25
C ASP A 22 -4.21 -13.47 0.86
N ILE A 23 -5.10 -12.71 0.21
CA ILE A 23 -5.51 -12.95 -1.18
C ILE A 23 -5.20 -11.69 -2.00
N TYR A 24 -4.06 -11.77 -2.67
CA TYR A 24 -3.17 -10.70 -3.16
C TYR A 24 -3.69 -9.77 -4.27
N ARG A 25 -4.99 -9.45 -4.34
CA ARG A 25 -5.56 -8.62 -5.42
C ARG A 25 -6.69 -7.68 -4.97
N THR A 26 -6.94 -7.45 -3.70
CA THR A 26 -8.11 -6.65 -3.26
C THR A 26 -7.77 -5.40 -2.45
N SER A 27 -8.48 -4.31 -2.73
CA SER A 27 -8.65 -3.19 -1.80
C SER A 27 -9.82 -3.50 -0.88
N TRP A 28 -9.68 -3.25 0.42
CA TRP A 28 -10.75 -3.48 1.39
C TRP A 28 -10.84 -2.29 2.33
N HIS A 29 -12.05 -1.76 2.53
CA HIS A 29 -12.33 -0.78 3.55
C HIS A 29 -13.35 -1.36 4.53
N GLN A 30 -13.07 -1.25 5.83
CA GLN A 30 -13.90 -1.77 6.91
C GLN A 30 -14.04 -0.73 8.01
N VAL A 31 -15.23 -0.63 8.57
CA VAL A 31 -15.50 0.22 9.73
C VAL A 31 -15.94 -0.66 10.88
N PHE A 32 -15.40 -0.38 12.05
CA PHE A 32 -15.59 -1.11 13.29
C PHE A 32 -16.23 -0.22 14.35
N SER A 33 -17.13 -0.77 15.14
CA SER A 33 -17.59 -0.12 16.37
C SER A 33 -16.44 0.00 17.36
N ALA A 34 -16.18 1.20 17.91
CA ALA A 34 -15.12 1.38 18.90
C ALA A 34 -15.39 0.62 20.20
N ARG A 35 -16.65 0.32 20.49
CA ARG A 35 -17.07 -0.33 21.74
C ARG A 35 -17.00 -1.86 21.65
N THR A 36 -17.41 -2.43 20.51
CA THR A 36 -17.56 -3.88 20.37
C THR A 36 -16.50 -4.52 19.47
N SER A 37 -15.73 -3.74 18.71
CA SER A 37 -14.82 -4.22 17.67
C SER A 37 -15.50 -5.05 16.57
N GLU A 38 -16.83 -4.95 16.44
CA GLU A 38 -17.58 -5.61 15.37
C GLU A 38 -17.54 -4.78 14.10
N VAL A 39 -17.51 -5.46 12.94
CA VAL A 39 -17.58 -4.83 11.63
C VAL A 39 -19.01 -4.33 11.39
N ILE A 40 -19.18 -3.02 11.28
CA ILE A 40 -20.49 -2.39 11.01
C ILE A 40 -20.73 -2.21 9.51
N ALA A 41 -19.68 -1.93 8.74
CA ALA A 41 -19.77 -1.80 7.30
C ALA A 41 -18.45 -2.18 6.64
N SER A 42 -18.53 -2.71 5.42
CA SER A 42 -17.36 -3.00 4.62
C SER A 42 -17.64 -2.99 3.13
N HIS A 43 -16.61 -2.70 2.34
CA HIS A 43 -16.61 -2.86 0.89
C HIS A 43 -15.23 -3.29 0.40
N GLN A 44 -15.21 -4.16 -0.62
CA GLN A 44 -13.97 -4.66 -1.21
C GLN A 44 -14.05 -4.60 -2.73
N MET A 45 -12.90 -4.39 -3.36
CA MET A 45 -12.74 -4.37 -4.81
C MET A 45 -11.48 -5.08 -5.23
N GLU A 46 -11.51 -5.71 -6.40
CA GLU A 46 -10.31 -6.26 -7.02
C GLU A 46 -9.49 -5.20 -7.75
N ILE A 47 -8.16 -5.31 -7.65
CA ILE A 47 -7.16 -4.51 -8.34
C ILE A 47 -6.39 -5.45 -9.27
N SER A 48 -6.39 -5.11 -10.56
CA SER A 48 -5.67 -5.88 -11.58
C SER A 48 -4.16 -5.80 -11.39
N LYS A 49 -3.48 -6.91 -11.70
CA LYS A 49 -2.01 -6.99 -11.81
C LYS A 49 -1.62 -7.00 -13.28
N MET A 50 -0.46 -6.42 -13.55
CA MET A 50 0.21 -6.48 -14.85
C MET A 50 1.41 -7.40 -14.75
N TYR A 51 1.66 -8.16 -15.83
CA TYR A 51 2.78 -9.10 -15.94
C TYR A 51 3.54 -8.81 -17.25
N PRO A 52 4.34 -7.74 -17.33
CA PRO A 52 4.97 -7.33 -18.59
C PRO A 52 5.98 -8.36 -19.11
N GLN A 53 6.64 -9.09 -18.19
CA GLN A 53 7.64 -10.11 -18.48
C GLN A 53 7.54 -11.24 -17.45
N GLU A 54 8.18 -12.38 -17.73
CA GLU A 54 8.27 -13.49 -16.78
C GLU A 54 8.90 -13.03 -15.46
N GLY A 55 8.23 -13.34 -14.35
CA GLY A 55 8.66 -12.92 -13.01
C GLY A 55 8.42 -11.45 -12.66
N TRP A 56 7.90 -10.64 -13.59
CA TRP A 56 7.57 -9.24 -13.34
C TRP A 56 6.12 -9.09 -12.91
N VAL A 57 5.88 -8.32 -11.86
CA VAL A 57 4.55 -8.07 -11.30
C VAL A 57 4.42 -6.59 -10.97
N GLU A 58 3.48 -5.94 -11.66
CA GLU A 58 3.23 -4.50 -11.54
C GLU A 58 1.77 -4.20 -11.23
N GLN A 59 1.53 -3.03 -10.64
CA GLN A 59 0.20 -2.46 -10.46
C GLN A 59 0.25 -0.97 -10.77
N ASP A 60 -0.83 -0.43 -11.34
CA ASP A 60 -0.95 1.00 -11.54
C ASP A 60 -1.27 1.69 -10.19
N PRO A 61 -0.42 2.61 -9.69
CA PRO A 61 -0.66 3.33 -8.44
C PRO A 61 -1.94 4.16 -8.42
N VAL A 62 -2.40 4.64 -9.59
CA VAL A 62 -3.66 5.37 -9.75
C VAL A 62 -4.84 4.42 -9.56
N VAL A 63 -4.80 3.23 -10.17
CA VAL A 63 -5.84 2.21 -10.00
C VAL A 63 -5.92 1.74 -8.55
N ILE A 64 -4.79 1.61 -7.84
CA ILE A 64 -4.78 1.32 -6.41
C ILE A 64 -5.52 2.41 -5.62
N LEU A 65 -5.21 3.68 -5.88
CA LEU A 65 -5.83 4.82 -5.20
C LEU A 65 -7.33 4.91 -5.48
N ASP A 66 -7.73 4.74 -6.73
CA ASP A 66 -9.14 4.79 -7.14
C ASP A 66 -9.95 3.65 -6.49
N ALA A 67 -9.39 2.45 -6.42
CA ALA A 67 -10.01 1.33 -5.71
C ALA A 67 -10.16 1.60 -4.20
N VAL A 68 -9.19 2.27 -3.56
CA VAL A 68 -9.31 2.69 -2.16
C VAL A 68 -10.42 3.72 -1.99
N LYS A 69 -10.47 4.75 -2.84
CA LYS A 69 -11.51 5.80 -2.81
C LYS A 69 -12.91 5.22 -3.00
N GLU A 70 -13.10 4.32 -3.96
CA GLU A 70 -14.38 3.66 -4.20
C GLU A 70 -14.77 2.77 -3.01
N CYS A 71 -13.83 2.01 -2.43
CA CYS A 71 -14.11 1.22 -1.22
C CYS A 71 -14.55 2.10 -0.04
N ILE A 72 -13.91 3.26 0.15
CA ILE A 72 -14.31 4.23 1.17
C ILE A 72 -15.73 4.72 0.90
N GLN A 73 -15.99 5.22 -0.31
CA GLN A 73 -17.30 5.77 -0.69
C GLN A 73 -18.42 4.76 -0.47
N ARG A 74 -18.26 3.55 -0.99
CA ARG A 74 -19.25 2.47 -0.85
C ARG A 74 -19.46 2.02 0.59
N THR A 75 -18.43 2.09 1.41
CA THR A 75 -18.58 1.75 2.84
C THR A 75 -19.30 2.87 3.59
N VAL A 76 -19.02 4.12 3.28
CA VAL A 76 -19.73 5.28 3.83
C VAL A 76 -21.22 5.25 3.45
N ASP A 77 -21.55 4.88 2.22
CA ASP A 77 -22.95 4.74 1.80
C ASP A 77 -23.67 3.68 2.65
N LYS A 78 -23.02 2.54 2.94
CA LYS A 78 -23.55 1.50 3.84
C LYS A 78 -23.65 1.94 5.31
N LEU A 79 -22.79 2.84 5.77
CA LEU A 79 -22.88 3.41 7.12
C LEU A 79 -24.11 4.31 7.26
N ARG A 80 -24.38 5.13 6.24
CA ARG A 80 -25.56 6.00 6.22
C ARG A 80 -26.87 5.20 6.21
N GLU A 81 -26.90 4.03 5.56
CA GLU A 81 -28.03 3.10 5.63
C GLU A 81 -28.31 2.59 7.06
N GLN A 82 -27.32 2.70 7.96
CA GLN A 82 -27.40 2.32 9.38
C GLN A 82 -27.47 3.53 10.32
N ASP A 83 -27.75 4.74 9.79
CA ASP A 83 -27.82 6.00 10.56
C ASP A 83 -26.50 6.35 11.30
N VAL A 84 -25.37 5.90 10.74
CA VAL A 84 -24.02 6.25 11.21
C VAL A 84 -23.42 7.28 10.26
N GLU A 85 -23.04 8.44 10.80
CA GLU A 85 -22.48 9.52 9.99
C GLU A 85 -20.96 9.39 9.87
N PRO A 86 -20.33 9.84 8.76
CA PRO A 86 -18.88 9.84 8.65
C PRO A 86 -18.16 10.62 9.75
N GLY A 87 -18.83 11.60 10.38
CA GLY A 87 -18.31 12.36 11.50
C GLY A 87 -18.16 11.56 12.80
N ASP A 88 -18.75 10.38 12.88
CA ASP A 88 -18.63 9.43 14.00
C ASP A 88 -17.32 8.62 13.93
N ILE A 89 -16.58 8.70 12.82
CA ILE A 89 -15.29 8.05 12.64
C ILE A 89 -14.20 8.84 13.40
N VAL A 90 -13.61 8.23 14.43
CA VAL A 90 -12.59 8.88 15.28
C VAL A 90 -11.16 8.68 14.81
N ALA A 91 -10.88 7.63 14.03
CA ALA A 91 -9.56 7.39 13.45
C ALA A 91 -9.62 6.52 12.19
N VAL A 92 -8.58 6.63 11.36
CA VAL A 92 -8.36 5.80 10.17
C VAL A 92 -7.03 5.07 10.31
N GLY A 93 -7.07 3.74 10.28
CA GLY A 93 -5.90 2.88 10.14
C GLY A 93 -5.66 2.50 8.68
N ILE A 94 -4.40 2.36 8.30
CA ILE A 94 -3.99 1.84 6.99
C ILE A 94 -3.12 0.61 7.21
N THR A 95 -3.42 -0.46 6.49
CA THR A 95 -2.50 -1.61 6.32
C THR A 95 -2.39 -1.92 4.83
N ASN A 96 -1.23 -2.40 4.40
CA ASN A 96 -0.90 -2.56 3.00
C ASN A 96 -0.06 -3.80 2.72
N GLN A 97 -0.03 -4.21 1.44
CA GLN A 97 1.06 -5.04 0.95
C GLN A 97 2.38 -4.30 1.14
N ARG A 98 3.19 -4.83 2.03
CA ARG A 98 4.50 -4.27 2.33
C ARG A 98 5.44 -4.44 1.14
N GLU A 99 6.55 -3.70 1.15
CA GLU A 99 7.66 -3.72 0.17
C GLU A 99 7.33 -3.35 -1.28
N THR A 100 6.06 -3.39 -1.70
CA THR A 100 5.60 -2.84 -2.98
C THR A 100 5.98 -1.38 -3.06
N THR A 101 6.72 -1.03 -4.11
CA THR A 101 7.49 0.21 -4.21
C THR A 101 6.89 1.14 -5.25
N ILE A 102 6.64 2.39 -4.86
CA ILE A 102 6.08 3.44 -5.71
C ILE A 102 7.02 4.64 -5.67
N LEU A 103 7.36 5.17 -6.85
CA LEU A 103 8.07 6.43 -7.00
C LEU A 103 7.15 7.44 -7.69
N TRP A 104 7.12 8.66 -7.19
CA TRP A 104 6.28 9.72 -7.73
C TRP A 104 7.00 11.07 -7.70
N ASP A 105 6.51 11.99 -8.52
CA ASP A 105 7.03 13.35 -8.55
C ASP A 105 6.32 14.21 -7.48
N SER A 106 7.10 14.77 -6.56
CA SER A 106 6.61 15.65 -5.47
C SER A 106 5.88 16.91 -5.93
N THR A 107 6.13 17.39 -7.14
CA THR A 107 5.54 18.63 -7.66
C THR A 107 4.23 18.37 -8.40
N THR A 108 4.15 17.27 -9.14
CA THR A 108 2.95 16.93 -9.92
C THR A 108 2.02 15.93 -9.21
N GLY A 109 2.55 15.19 -8.23
CA GLY A 109 1.88 14.08 -7.56
C GLY A 109 1.61 12.87 -8.43
N LYS A 110 2.20 12.81 -9.62
CA LYS A 110 2.01 11.70 -10.55
C LYS A 110 3.04 10.59 -10.29
N PRO A 111 2.62 9.32 -10.37
CA PRO A 111 3.56 8.20 -10.40
C PRO A 111 4.53 8.34 -11.57
N LEU A 112 5.81 8.03 -11.30
CA LEU A 112 6.87 8.04 -12.31
C LEU A 112 6.96 6.71 -13.06
N TYR A 113 6.41 5.65 -12.47
CA TYR A 113 6.34 4.30 -13.03
C TYR A 113 5.22 3.52 -12.32
N ASN A 114 4.85 2.35 -12.85
CA ASN A 114 3.99 1.42 -12.14
C ASN A 114 4.59 0.99 -10.79
N ALA A 115 3.73 0.65 -9.82
CA ALA A 115 4.18 0.05 -8.57
C ALA A 115 4.84 -1.31 -8.86
N VAL A 116 6.08 -1.48 -8.39
CA VAL A 116 6.77 -2.78 -8.46
C VAL A 116 6.34 -3.61 -7.26
N VAL A 117 5.54 -4.66 -7.50
CA VAL A 117 4.88 -5.45 -6.45
C VAL A 117 5.90 -6.30 -5.71
N TRP A 118 5.66 -6.58 -4.43
CA TRP A 118 6.56 -7.36 -3.57
C TRP A 118 6.95 -8.74 -4.13
N GLN A 119 6.08 -9.40 -4.90
CA GLN A 119 6.32 -10.70 -5.56
C GLN A 119 7.24 -10.61 -6.79
N ASP A 120 7.55 -9.40 -7.24
CA ASP A 120 8.35 -9.17 -8.43
C ASP A 120 9.79 -9.67 -8.24
N MET A 121 10.28 -10.40 -9.25
CA MET A 121 11.59 -11.05 -9.27
C MET A 121 12.59 -10.37 -10.21
N ARG A 122 12.27 -9.20 -10.81
CA ARG A 122 13.15 -8.51 -11.78
C ARG A 122 14.51 -8.14 -11.20
N THR A 123 14.58 -7.97 -9.88
CA THR A 123 15.80 -7.59 -9.15
C THR A 123 16.65 -8.79 -8.73
N SER A 124 16.34 -10.01 -9.19
CA SER A 124 17.12 -11.21 -8.85
C SER A 124 18.56 -11.11 -9.33
N SER A 125 18.79 -10.62 -10.56
CA SER A 125 20.14 -10.38 -11.06
C SER A 125 20.90 -9.33 -10.25
N THR A 126 20.21 -8.31 -9.73
CA THR A 126 20.80 -7.33 -8.81
C THR A 126 21.22 -7.98 -7.49
N VAL A 127 20.45 -8.95 -6.98
CA VAL A 127 20.86 -9.73 -5.80
C VAL A 127 22.12 -10.51 -6.08
N ASP A 128 22.21 -11.21 -7.22
CA ASP A 128 23.39 -11.99 -7.58
C ASP A 128 24.65 -11.13 -7.65
N LEU A 129 24.56 -9.96 -8.31
CA LEU A 129 25.65 -8.98 -8.37
C LEU A 129 26.07 -8.47 -6.99
N LEU A 130 25.11 -8.18 -6.11
CA LEU A 130 25.42 -7.75 -4.75
C LEU A 130 26.08 -8.88 -3.95
N LEU A 131 25.66 -10.13 -4.15
CA LEU A 131 26.27 -11.29 -3.49
C LEU A 131 27.73 -11.46 -3.87
N GLU A 132 28.13 -11.12 -5.10
CA GLU A 132 29.54 -11.13 -5.50
C GLU A 132 30.39 -10.09 -4.76
N SER A 133 29.78 -9.00 -4.32
CA SER A 133 30.46 -7.93 -3.58
C SER A 133 30.58 -8.16 -2.07
N VAL A 134 29.88 -9.16 -1.51
CA VAL A 134 29.88 -9.43 -0.06
C VAL A 134 30.73 -10.65 0.31
N PRO A 135 31.38 -10.65 1.50
CA PRO A 135 32.18 -11.79 1.96
C PRO A 135 31.40 -13.11 1.95
N ASN A 136 32.03 -14.15 1.40
CA ASN A 136 31.48 -15.51 1.30
C ASN A 136 30.16 -15.61 0.53
N LYS A 137 29.79 -14.59 -0.28
CA LYS A 137 28.48 -14.52 -0.95
C LYS A 137 27.32 -14.73 0.04
N ASN A 138 27.46 -14.20 1.25
CA ASN A 138 26.52 -14.45 2.33
C ASN A 138 25.22 -13.69 2.11
N GLN A 139 24.13 -14.40 1.82
CA GLN A 139 22.80 -13.81 1.67
C GLN A 139 22.30 -13.07 2.93
N ASN A 140 22.79 -13.43 4.11
CA ASN A 140 22.45 -12.77 5.38
C ASN A 140 23.40 -11.63 5.74
N TYR A 141 24.25 -11.16 4.82
CA TYR A 141 25.27 -10.14 5.11
C TYR A 141 24.70 -8.87 5.75
N LEU A 142 23.52 -8.41 5.31
CA LEU A 142 22.85 -7.21 5.86
C LEU A 142 21.93 -7.50 7.05
N LYS A 143 21.70 -8.77 7.39
CA LYS A 143 20.78 -9.17 8.46
C LYS A 143 21.12 -8.58 9.83
N PRO A 144 22.40 -8.42 10.23
CA PRO A 144 22.74 -7.74 11.49
C PRO A 144 22.38 -6.25 11.52
N LEU A 145 22.24 -5.60 10.36
CA LEU A 145 21.94 -4.17 10.26
C LEU A 145 20.44 -3.90 10.15
N CYS A 146 19.74 -4.63 9.27
CA CYS A 146 18.32 -4.38 8.97
C CYS A 146 17.38 -5.54 9.35
N GLY A 147 17.90 -6.64 9.88
CA GLY A 147 17.12 -7.83 10.23
C GLY A 147 16.73 -8.73 9.05
N LEU A 148 17.11 -8.36 7.82
CA LEU A 148 16.63 -9.00 6.58
C LEU A 148 17.80 -9.52 5.71
N PRO A 149 17.60 -10.64 4.97
CA PRO A 149 18.56 -11.11 3.98
C PRO A 149 18.51 -10.27 2.69
N LEU A 150 19.49 -10.45 1.82
CA LEU A 150 19.40 -10.00 0.42
C LEU A 150 18.35 -10.83 -0.31
N SER A 151 17.34 -10.15 -0.88
CA SER A 151 16.22 -10.77 -1.58
C SER A 151 15.56 -9.77 -2.52
N PRO A 152 15.06 -10.20 -3.71
CA PRO A 152 14.32 -9.33 -4.62
C PRO A 152 13.01 -8.81 -4.02
N TYR A 153 12.53 -9.42 -2.93
CA TYR A 153 11.31 -9.03 -2.22
C TYR A 153 11.37 -7.58 -1.69
N PHE A 154 12.52 -7.12 -1.19
CA PHE A 154 12.62 -5.84 -0.46
C PHE A 154 12.71 -4.62 -1.38
N SER A 155 12.16 -3.50 -0.90
CA SER A 155 11.99 -2.25 -1.66
C SER A 155 13.30 -1.64 -2.14
N ALA A 156 14.39 -1.74 -1.37
CA ALA A 156 15.68 -1.12 -1.73
C ALA A 156 16.18 -1.52 -3.12
N LEU A 157 16.03 -2.79 -3.49
CA LEU A 157 16.46 -3.29 -4.80
C LEU A 157 15.51 -2.84 -5.91
N LYS A 158 14.21 -2.74 -5.62
CA LYS A 158 13.22 -2.20 -6.55
C LYS A 158 13.50 -0.72 -6.84
N ILE A 159 13.84 0.07 -5.82
CA ILE A 159 14.26 1.47 -5.99
C ILE A 159 15.51 1.53 -6.89
N ARG A 160 16.56 0.76 -6.58
CA ARG A 160 17.79 0.72 -7.40
C ARG A 160 17.47 0.40 -8.86
N TRP A 161 16.64 -0.62 -9.10
CA TRP A 161 16.24 -1.00 -10.44
C TRP A 161 15.51 0.13 -11.18
N LEU A 162 14.57 0.81 -10.52
CA LEU A 162 13.86 1.96 -11.11
C LEU A 162 14.82 3.12 -11.43
N MET A 163 15.79 3.40 -10.55
CA MET A 163 16.83 4.41 -10.80
C MET A 163 17.70 4.06 -12.01
N ASP A 164 17.93 2.78 -12.27
CA ASP A 164 18.78 2.31 -13.37
C ASP A 164 18.04 2.24 -14.71
N HIS A 165 16.75 1.93 -14.70
CA HIS A 165 16.02 1.51 -15.91
C HIS A 165 14.87 2.43 -16.32
N VAL A 166 14.42 3.36 -15.48
CA VAL A 166 13.28 4.24 -15.79
C VAL A 166 13.75 5.68 -16.00
N PRO A 167 13.75 6.20 -17.24
CA PRO A 167 14.21 7.55 -17.56
C PRO A 167 13.47 8.65 -16.79
N GLU A 168 12.16 8.50 -16.58
CA GLU A 168 11.33 9.45 -15.84
C GLU A 168 11.76 9.55 -14.37
N VAL A 169 12.17 8.43 -13.78
CA VAL A 169 12.73 8.40 -12.41
C VAL A 169 14.07 9.10 -12.37
N GLN A 170 14.95 8.84 -13.34
CA GLN A 170 16.25 9.51 -13.42
C GLN A 170 16.09 11.03 -13.55
N GLU A 171 15.17 11.48 -14.39
CA GLU A 171 14.91 12.91 -14.57
C GLU A 171 14.35 13.55 -13.29
N ALA A 172 13.41 12.90 -12.62
CA ALA A 172 12.86 13.38 -11.36
C ALA A 172 13.92 13.44 -10.24
N ILE A 173 14.88 12.50 -10.22
CA ILE A 173 16.02 12.51 -9.29
C ILE A 173 16.94 13.70 -9.58
N ASN A 174 17.28 13.93 -10.86
CA ASN A 174 18.12 15.06 -11.28
C ASN A 174 17.51 16.40 -10.90
N ARG A 175 16.17 16.51 -11.00
CA ARG A 175 15.40 17.68 -10.58
C ARG A 175 15.11 17.75 -9.09
N ARG A 176 15.53 16.75 -8.30
CA ARG A 176 15.26 16.62 -6.86
C ARG A 176 13.78 16.60 -6.50
N HIS A 177 12.94 16.10 -7.39
CA HIS A 177 11.50 15.99 -7.17
C HIS A 177 11.02 14.53 -7.01
N CYS A 178 11.89 13.54 -7.15
CA CYS A 178 11.53 12.13 -6.95
C CYS A 178 11.32 11.81 -5.46
N LEU A 179 10.11 11.36 -5.13
CA LEU A 179 9.77 10.74 -3.84
C LEU A 179 9.68 9.22 -4.01
N PHE A 180 9.92 8.52 -2.92
CA PHE A 180 9.75 7.07 -2.81
C PHE A 180 8.90 6.77 -1.57
N GLY A 181 8.09 5.71 -1.69
CA GLY A 181 7.39 5.14 -0.56
C GLY A 181 6.90 3.73 -0.87
N THR A 182 6.56 3.00 0.19
CA THR A 182 5.68 1.85 0.10
C THR A 182 4.22 2.31 -0.05
N VAL A 183 3.30 1.38 -0.32
CA VAL A 183 1.89 1.70 -0.62
C VAL A 183 1.23 2.57 0.46
N ASP A 184 1.53 2.34 1.74
CA ASP A 184 1.07 3.19 2.85
C ASP A 184 1.50 4.65 2.70
N SER A 185 2.77 4.91 2.41
CA SER A 185 3.30 6.26 2.23
C SER A 185 2.67 6.95 1.03
N TRP A 186 2.42 6.21 -0.07
CA TRP A 186 1.69 6.71 -1.23
C TRP A 186 0.25 7.09 -0.88
N LEU A 187 -0.48 6.21 -0.20
CA LEU A 187 -1.88 6.44 0.19
C LEU A 187 -2.06 7.57 1.22
N ILE A 188 -1.05 7.81 2.06
CA ILE A 188 -1.06 8.93 3.03
C ILE A 188 -0.71 10.25 2.33
N TRP A 189 0.14 10.20 1.30
CA TRP A 189 0.64 11.40 0.64
C TRP A 189 -0.38 12.02 -0.34
N VAL A 190 -1.13 11.19 -1.09
CA VAL A 190 -2.12 11.63 -2.10
C VAL A 190 -3.47 11.94 -1.49
#